data_AF-A0A9P7BP19-F1
#
_entry.id   AF-A0A9P7BP19-F1
#
_cell.length_a   1.000
_cell.length_b   1.000
_cell.length_c   1.000
_cell.angle_alpha   90.00
_cell.angle_beta   90.00
_cell.angle_gamma   90.00
#
_symmetry.space_group_name_H-M   'P 1'
#
loop_
_entity.id
_entity.type
_entity.pdbx_description
1 polymer ?
#
loop_
_entity_poly.entity_id
_entity_poly.type
_entity_poly.pdbx_seq_one_letter_code
_entity_poly.pdbx_strand_id
1 'polypeptide(L)'
;MHATSKHGAHNSKQVQFIHSKVWRVGCSPCSVLLDMISRSESPVQLISLIVKQYPSRIAVVTTKEGNRKIAEVNFDPLDPAIDNILKDGITFENDTVRLLPCQALNITVPLVRLRLSILPFLKEDILKEQLKMSLEPYGSFLDLEILREPHTDTYMDKDYAIPSLPKDYGRFSPLSHHLPWYGSEDGGFYAVWSDMPTYCHYCHTEGHAVPDCP
;
A
#
# COMPACT_ATOMS: atom_id res chain seq x y z
N MET A 1 49.11 35.55 1.11
CA MET A 1 48.94 34.08 1.09
C MET A 1 47.76 33.73 1.97
N HIS A 2 46.97 32.74 1.54
CA HIS A 2 45.79 32.12 2.18
C HIS A 2 44.50 32.93 2.24
N ALA A 3 43.32 32.39 1.93
CA ALA A 3 42.88 31.31 1.06
C ALA A 3 41.34 31.49 1.01
N THR A 4 40.78 31.84 -0.15
CA THR A 4 39.33 31.91 -0.33
C THR A 4 38.78 30.48 -0.41
N SER A 5 38.28 29.97 0.71
CA SER A 5 37.54 28.71 0.74
C SER A 5 36.17 28.90 0.10
N LYS A 6 36.05 28.51 -1.18
CA LYS A 6 34.77 28.31 -1.85
C LYS A 6 34.11 27.08 -1.22
N HIS A 7 33.20 27.30 -0.27
CA HIS A 7 32.25 26.28 0.14
C HIS A 7 31.23 26.09 -0.99
N GLY A 8 31.54 25.18 -1.92
CA GLY A 8 30.55 24.60 -2.82
C GLY A 8 29.65 23.70 -2.00
N ALA A 9 28.51 24.22 -1.54
CA ALA A 9 27.44 23.40 -0.99
C ALA A 9 26.86 22.56 -2.12
N HIS A 10 27.34 21.33 -2.27
CA HIS A 10 26.65 20.29 -3.03
C HIS A 10 25.34 20.01 -2.31
N ASN A 11 24.28 20.72 -2.71
CA ASN A 11 22.93 20.42 -2.30
C ASN A 11 22.49 19.15 -3.06
N SER A 12 22.86 17.98 -2.54
CA SER A 12 22.37 16.71 -3.05
C SER A 12 20.87 16.67 -2.80
N LYS A 13 20.07 16.97 -3.83
CA LYS A 13 18.62 16.86 -3.73
C LYS A 13 18.27 15.42 -3.35
N GLN A 14 17.61 15.25 -2.22
CA GLN A 14 17.21 13.94 -1.72
C GLN A 14 16.18 13.32 -2.67
N VAL A 15 16.37 12.04 -3.00
CA VAL A 15 15.43 11.30 -3.86
C VAL A 15 14.14 11.05 -3.09
N GLN A 16 13.01 11.43 -3.66
CA GLN A 16 11.68 11.17 -3.13
C GLN A 16 11.10 9.92 -3.77
N PHE A 17 10.62 8.98 -2.96
CA PHE A 17 9.94 7.77 -3.45
C PHE A 17 8.43 7.95 -3.36
N ILE A 18 7.73 7.67 -4.46
CA ILE A 18 6.26 7.63 -4.52
C ILE A 18 5.86 6.20 -4.82
N HIS A 19 5.13 5.58 -3.89
CA HIS A 19 4.63 4.22 -4.07
C HIS A 19 3.28 4.23 -4.79
N SER A 20 3.16 3.40 -5.82
CA SER A 20 1.90 3.20 -6.53
C SER A 20 0.92 2.43 -5.64
N LYS A 21 -0.30 2.97 -5.48
CA LYS A 21 -1.36 2.37 -4.67
C LYS A 21 -2.45 1.70 -5.52
N VAL A 22 -2.10 0.69 -6.31
CA VAL A 22 -3.02 0.08 -7.30
C VAL A 22 -3.35 -1.36 -6.93
N TRP A 23 -4.56 -1.60 -6.42
CA TRP A 23 -4.98 -2.92 -5.95
C TRP A 23 -5.91 -3.57 -6.98
N ARG A 24 -5.33 -4.14 -8.03
CA ARG A 24 -6.08 -4.88 -9.06
C ARG A 24 -5.33 -6.11 -9.55
N VAL A 25 -6.09 -7.05 -10.09
CA VAL A 25 -5.54 -8.20 -10.81
C VAL A 25 -4.89 -7.70 -12.10
N GLY A 26 -3.67 -8.17 -12.37
CA GLY A 26 -2.97 -7.88 -13.62
C GLY A 26 -3.47 -8.76 -14.76
N CYS A 27 -3.17 -8.36 -16.00
CA CYS A 27 -3.34 -9.21 -17.16
C CYS A 27 -2.46 -10.48 -17.10
N SER A 28 -1.38 -10.47 -16.31
CA SER A 28 -0.57 -11.64 -16.01
C SER A 28 -0.13 -11.67 -14.54
N PRO A 29 0.27 -12.85 -14.00
CA PRO A 29 0.78 -12.98 -12.63
C PRO A 29 2.03 -12.16 -12.33
N CYS A 30 2.74 -11.71 -13.38
CA CYS A 30 4.04 -11.02 -13.29
C CYS A 30 3.93 -9.57 -13.75
N SER A 31 2.71 -9.05 -13.81
CA SER A 31 2.45 -7.65 -14.02
C SER A 31 2.86 -6.82 -12.81
N VAL A 32 3.43 -5.65 -13.07
CA VAL A 32 3.59 -4.58 -12.07
C VAL A 32 2.79 -3.37 -12.51
N LEU A 33 2.26 -2.63 -11.54
CA LEU A 33 1.31 -1.54 -11.74
C LEU A 33 1.88 -0.23 -11.22
N LEU A 34 1.89 0.77 -12.08
CA LEU A 34 2.33 2.14 -11.82
C LEU A 34 1.13 3.07 -11.77
N ASP A 35 0.97 3.82 -10.67
CA ASP A 35 0.03 4.94 -10.62
C ASP A 35 0.72 6.24 -11.04
N MET A 36 0.29 6.78 -12.16
CA MET A 36 0.86 7.97 -12.78
C MET A 36 0.08 9.25 -12.44
N ILE A 37 -0.84 9.22 -11.48
CA ILE A 37 -1.66 10.41 -11.16
C ILE A 37 -0.81 11.61 -10.73
N SER A 38 0.34 11.37 -10.07
CA SER A 38 1.29 12.40 -9.65
C SER A 38 2.19 12.92 -10.77
N ARG A 39 2.03 12.40 -12.01
CA ARG A 39 2.94 12.63 -13.13
C ARG A 39 2.26 13.39 -14.27
N SER A 40 2.99 14.37 -14.80
CA SER A 40 2.54 15.19 -15.93
C SER A 40 2.81 14.50 -17.28
N GLU A 41 3.70 13.51 -17.31
CA GLU A 41 4.05 12.75 -18.51
C GLU A 41 2.80 12.12 -19.16
N SER A 42 2.77 12.17 -20.48
CA SER A 42 1.78 11.45 -21.29
C SER A 42 2.03 9.93 -21.22
N PRO A 43 1.01 9.10 -21.51
CA PRO A 43 1.16 7.65 -21.60
C PRO A 43 2.35 7.20 -22.48
N VAL A 44 2.52 7.83 -23.65
CA VAL A 44 3.59 7.48 -24.60
C VAL A 44 4.98 7.82 -24.05
N GLN A 45 5.13 8.95 -23.37
CA GLN A 45 6.40 9.33 -22.73
C GLN A 45 6.77 8.33 -21.63
N LEU A 46 5.80 7.93 -20.80
CA LEU A 46 6.07 6.93 -19.77
C LEU A 46 6.41 5.56 -20.38
N ILE A 47 5.66 5.11 -21.39
CA ILE A 47 5.98 3.86 -22.09
C ILE A 47 7.42 3.92 -22.64
N SER A 48 7.82 5.03 -23.23
CA SER A 48 9.18 5.23 -23.75
C SER A 48 10.24 5.16 -22.63
N LEU A 49 9.95 5.76 -21.47
CA LEU A 49 10.83 5.68 -20.29
C LEU A 49 10.95 4.26 -19.75
N ILE A 50 9.83 3.52 -19.65
CA ILE A 50 9.82 2.12 -19.20
C ILE A 50 10.61 1.25 -20.18
N VAL A 51 10.40 1.43 -21.48
CA VAL A 51 11.14 0.71 -22.53
C VAL A 51 12.65 0.94 -22.42
N LYS A 52 13.06 2.18 -22.13
CA LYS A 52 14.48 2.55 -21.97
C LYS A 52 15.09 1.94 -20.70
N GLN A 53 14.36 1.94 -19.57
CA GLN A 53 14.87 1.50 -18.28
C GLN A 53 14.77 -0.02 -18.08
N TYR A 54 13.76 -0.67 -18.66
CA TYR A 54 13.46 -2.09 -18.48
C TYR A 54 13.25 -2.80 -19.81
N PRO A 55 14.27 -2.88 -20.69
CA PRO A 55 14.10 -3.34 -22.07
C PRO A 55 13.60 -4.78 -22.22
N SER A 56 13.70 -5.61 -21.17
CA SER A 56 13.17 -6.97 -21.14
C SER A 56 11.65 -7.06 -20.95
N ARG A 57 10.97 -5.95 -20.62
CA ARG A 57 9.51 -5.88 -20.57
C ARG A 57 8.89 -6.46 -21.85
N ILE A 58 7.83 -7.24 -21.68
CA ILE A 58 7.06 -7.84 -22.79
C ILE A 58 6.06 -6.83 -23.34
N ALA A 59 5.32 -6.17 -22.44
CA ALA A 59 4.26 -5.23 -22.81
C ALA A 59 4.10 -4.12 -21.77
N VAL A 60 3.59 -2.97 -22.22
CA VAL A 60 3.12 -1.90 -21.35
C VAL A 60 1.72 -1.52 -21.79
N VAL A 61 0.75 -1.60 -20.88
CA VAL A 61 -0.64 -1.25 -21.13
C VAL A 61 -1.04 -0.10 -20.23
N THR A 62 -1.54 1.00 -20.81
CA THR A 62 -1.99 2.15 -20.03
C THR A 62 -3.51 2.21 -20.00
N THR A 63 -4.08 2.32 -18.81
CA THR A 63 -5.52 2.40 -18.56
C THR A 63 -5.85 3.67 -17.78
N LYS A 64 -7.03 4.25 -18.03
CA LYS A 64 -7.53 5.39 -17.27
C LYS A 64 -8.69 4.95 -16.38
N GLU A 65 -8.59 5.21 -15.08
CA GLU A 65 -9.59 4.89 -14.08
C GLU A 65 -9.98 6.17 -13.34
N GLY A 66 -11.07 6.80 -13.79
CA GLY A 66 -11.43 8.16 -13.35
C GLY A 66 -10.30 9.14 -13.67
N ASN A 67 -9.72 9.75 -12.63
CA ASN A 67 -8.59 10.67 -12.75
C ASN A 67 -7.22 9.97 -12.71
N ARG A 68 -7.19 8.68 -12.34
CA ARG A 68 -5.95 7.91 -12.27
C ARG A 68 -5.55 7.44 -13.66
N LYS A 69 -4.25 7.52 -13.92
CA LYS A 69 -3.60 6.98 -15.12
C LYS A 69 -2.72 5.84 -14.62
N ILE A 70 -3.05 4.60 -14.97
CA ILE A 70 -2.33 3.41 -14.50
C ILE A 70 -1.59 2.81 -15.69
N ALA A 71 -0.30 2.51 -15.51
CA ALA A 71 0.46 1.71 -16.46
C ALA A 71 0.73 0.34 -15.86
N GLU A 72 0.43 -0.70 -16.63
CA GLU A 72 0.75 -2.08 -16.31
C GLU A 72 1.92 -2.53 -17.17
N VAL A 73 3.01 -2.96 -16.53
CA VAL A 73 4.20 -3.47 -17.19
C VAL A 73 4.26 -4.98 -16.98
N ASN A 74 4.32 -5.72 -18.08
CA ASN A 74 4.39 -7.17 -18.07
C ASN A 74 5.82 -7.63 -18.35
N PHE A 75 6.25 -8.66 -17.64
CA PHE A 75 7.55 -9.32 -17.80
C PHE A 75 7.37 -10.82 -17.95
N ASP A 76 8.42 -11.51 -18.41
CA ASP A 76 8.48 -12.96 -18.27
C ASP A 76 8.56 -13.32 -16.78
N PRO A 77 7.86 -14.37 -16.28
CA PRO A 77 7.84 -14.69 -14.86
C PRO A 77 9.20 -14.91 -14.20
N LEU A 78 10.21 -15.31 -14.97
CA LEU A 78 11.57 -15.55 -14.47
C LEU A 78 12.51 -14.35 -14.71
N ASP A 79 11.98 -13.24 -15.21
CA ASP A 79 12.77 -12.04 -15.50
C ASP A 79 13.17 -11.32 -14.19
N PRO A 80 14.47 -11.19 -13.89
CA PRO A 80 14.94 -10.46 -12.71
C PRO A 80 14.57 -8.96 -12.74
N ALA A 81 14.16 -8.42 -13.90
CA ALA A 81 13.68 -7.06 -14.02
C ALA A 81 12.43 -6.79 -13.15
N ILE A 82 11.65 -7.82 -12.80
CA ILE A 82 10.49 -7.68 -11.90
C ILE A 82 10.94 -7.20 -10.51
N ASP A 83 11.94 -7.85 -9.92
CA ASP A 83 12.44 -7.45 -8.61
C ASP A 83 13.13 -6.08 -8.66
N ASN A 84 13.87 -5.82 -9.76
CA ASN A 84 14.54 -4.54 -9.97
C ASN A 84 13.54 -3.39 -10.08
N ILE A 85 12.45 -3.53 -10.86
CA ILE A 85 11.47 -2.46 -11.02
C ILE A 85 10.66 -2.22 -9.74
N LEU A 86 10.35 -3.27 -8.98
CA LEU A 86 9.68 -3.16 -7.68
C LEU A 86 10.55 -2.46 -6.64
N LYS A 87 11.87 -2.67 -6.68
CA LYS A 87 12.82 -2.09 -5.74
C LYS A 87 13.27 -0.67 -6.13
N ASP A 88 13.65 -0.47 -7.38
CA ASP A 88 14.32 0.75 -7.85
C ASP A 88 13.36 1.74 -8.51
N GLY A 89 12.23 1.24 -9.04
CA GLY A 89 11.16 2.04 -9.64
C GLY A 89 11.49 2.60 -11.02
N ILE A 90 10.66 3.54 -11.45
CA ILE A 90 10.89 4.36 -12.65
C ILE A 90 11.51 5.69 -12.23
N THR A 91 12.63 6.03 -12.88
CA THR A 91 13.27 7.34 -12.78
C THR A 91 12.78 8.27 -13.90
N PHE A 92 12.75 9.57 -13.62
CA PHE A 92 12.39 10.60 -14.60
C PHE A 92 13.58 11.53 -14.82
N GLU A 93 13.78 11.96 -16.07
CA GLU A 93 14.92 12.81 -16.40
C GLU A 93 14.84 14.15 -15.67
N ASN A 94 15.94 14.56 -15.03
CA ASN A 94 16.06 15.79 -14.23
C ASN A 94 15.12 15.89 -13.02
N ASP A 95 14.53 14.77 -12.59
CA ASP A 95 13.67 14.69 -11.42
C ASP A 95 14.37 13.93 -10.29
N THR A 96 14.03 14.30 -9.06
CA THR A 96 14.44 13.58 -7.85
C THR A 96 13.36 12.60 -7.38
N VAL A 97 12.25 12.50 -8.10
CA VAL A 97 11.18 11.54 -7.84
C VAL A 97 11.48 10.20 -8.48
N ARG A 98 11.28 9.13 -7.71
CA ARG A 98 11.18 7.75 -8.19
C ARG A 98 9.77 7.23 -7.96
N LEU A 99 9.16 6.71 -9.01
CA LEU A 99 7.85 6.09 -8.93
C LEU A 99 8.03 4.58 -8.80
N LEU A 100 7.72 4.05 -7.62
CA LEU A 100 7.78 2.62 -7.34
C LEU A 100 6.44 1.99 -7.74
N PRO A 101 6.44 0.95 -8.60
CA PRO A 101 5.24 0.19 -8.87
C PRO A 101 4.85 -0.65 -7.65
N CYS A 102 3.64 -1.18 -7.71
CA CYS A 102 3.21 -2.29 -6.87
C CYS A 102 3.07 -3.55 -7.74
N GLN A 103 3.22 -4.72 -7.14
CA GLN A 103 2.95 -5.96 -7.85
C GLN A 103 1.45 -6.09 -8.11
N ALA A 104 1.06 -6.52 -9.30
CA ALA A 104 -0.33 -6.80 -9.58
C ALA A 104 -0.82 -7.98 -8.73
N LEU A 105 -2.09 -7.97 -8.38
CA LEU A 105 -2.66 -9.02 -7.55
C LEU A 105 -2.74 -10.33 -8.34
N ASN A 106 -2.44 -11.44 -7.67
CA ASN A 106 -2.78 -12.75 -8.17
C ASN A 106 -4.29 -12.98 -7.99
N ILE A 107 -4.97 -13.43 -9.05
CA ILE A 107 -6.42 -13.71 -9.06
C ILE A 107 -6.87 -14.69 -7.96
N THR A 108 -5.94 -15.47 -7.41
CA THR A 108 -6.22 -16.45 -6.37
C THR A 108 -6.22 -15.87 -4.95
N VAL A 109 -5.77 -14.63 -4.75
CA VAL A 109 -5.59 -14.02 -3.43
C VAL A 109 -6.77 -13.08 -3.12
N PRO A 110 -7.65 -13.41 -2.16
CA PRO A 110 -8.73 -12.52 -1.75
C PRO A 110 -8.13 -11.28 -1.07
N LEU A 111 -8.57 -10.11 -1.52
CA LEU A 111 -8.30 -8.87 -0.80
C LEU A 111 -9.43 -8.59 0.17
N VAL A 112 -9.07 -8.30 1.40
CA VAL A 112 -10.02 -7.84 2.41
C VAL A 112 -9.67 -6.41 2.76
N ARG A 113 -10.63 -5.50 2.60
CA ARG A 113 -10.50 -4.12 3.07
C ARG A 113 -11.01 -4.04 4.51
N LEU A 114 -10.10 -3.82 5.45
CA LEU A 114 -10.43 -3.61 6.85
C LEU A 114 -10.66 -2.13 7.12
N ARG A 115 -11.79 -1.81 7.74
CA ARG A 115 -12.04 -0.53 8.38
C ARG A 115 -11.70 -0.66 9.86
N LEU A 116 -10.76 0.16 10.32
CA LEU A 116 -10.24 0.11 11.68
C LEU A 116 -10.80 1.26 12.51
N SER A 117 -11.02 1.03 13.80
CA SER A 117 -11.53 2.03 14.73
C SER A 117 -11.08 1.76 16.17
N ILE A 118 -11.13 2.79 17.02
CA ILE A 118 -10.65 2.75 18.41
C ILE A 118 -9.14 2.46 18.45
N LEU A 119 -8.42 3.03 17.49
CA LEU A 119 -6.97 2.97 17.45
C LEU A 119 -6.36 3.96 18.45
N PRO A 120 -5.22 3.62 19.09
CA PRO A 120 -4.61 4.49 20.07
C PRO A 120 -4.07 5.79 19.43
N PHE A 121 -4.11 6.88 20.18
CA PHE A 121 -3.54 8.17 19.76
C PHE A 121 -2.01 8.15 19.91
N LEU A 122 -1.34 7.59 18.91
CA LEU A 122 0.12 7.52 18.83
C LEU A 122 0.65 8.41 17.70
N LYS A 123 1.97 8.63 17.68
CA LYS A 123 2.62 9.22 16.50
C LYS A 123 2.46 8.28 15.31
N GLU A 124 2.34 8.85 14.11
CA GLU A 124 2.01 8.10 12.89
C GLU A 124 2.99 6.97 12.57
N ASP A 125 4.28 7.19 12.75
CA ASP A 125 5.33 6.20 12.56
C ASP A 125 5.16 5.01 13.51
N ILE A 126 4.95 5.29 14.80
CA ILE A 126 4.71 4.29 15.85
C ILE A 126 3.39 3.56 15.59
N LEU A 127 2.32 4.30 15.26
CA LEU A 127 1.00 3.74 14.97
C LEU A 127 1.08 2.77 13.79
N LYS A 128 1.73 3.16 12.69
CA LYS A 128 1.90 2.31 11.51
C LYS A 128 2.71 1.06 11.82
N GLU A 129 3.79 1.18 12.58
CA GLU A 129 4.63 0.03 12.95
C GLU A 129 3.87 -0.96 13.82
N GLN A 130 3.25 -0.49 14.92
CA GLN A 130 2.50 -1.35 15.83
C GLN A 130 1.27 -1.95 15.17
N LEU A 131 0.59 -1.22 14.29
CA LEU A 131 -0.55 -1.73 13.55
C LEU A 131 -0.14 -2.80 12.53
N LYS A 132 1.01 -2.65 11.86
CA LYS A 132 1.58 -3.72 11.03
C LYS A 132 1.87 -4.98 11.85
N MET A 133 2.50 -4.84 13.01
CA MET A 133 2.79 -5.97 13.91
C MET A 133 1.50 -6.63 14.43
N SER A 134 0.49 -5.83 14.77
CA SER A 134 -0.81 -6.32 15.26
C SER A 134 -1.55 -7.12 14.18
N LEU A 135 -1.41 -6.72 12.91
CA LEU A 135 -2.15 -7.32 11.82
C LEU A 135 -1.38 -8.46 11.11
N GLU A 136 -0.05 -8.54 11.25
CA GLU A 136 0.82 -9.59 10.68
C GLU A 136 0.30 -11.03 10.86
N PRO A 137 -0.27 -11.42 12.02
CA PRO A 137 -0.81 -12.77 12.21
C PRO A 137 -1.98 -13.12 11.27
N TYR A 138 -2.66 -12.12 10.71
CA TYR A 138 -3.85 -12.31 9.89
C TYR A 138 -3.54 -12.30 8.40
N GLY A 139 -2.39 -11.80 7.97
CA GLY A 139 -2.05 -11.74 6.55
C GLY A 139 -0.81 -10.91 6.23
N SER A 140 -0.55 -10.74 4.93
CA SER A 140 0.49 -9.84 4.43
C SER A 140 -0.12 -8.51 4.01
N PHE A 141 0.36 -7.37 4.50
CA PHE A 141 -0.28 -6.07 4.22
C PHE A 141 0.17 -5.48 2.88
N LEU A 142 -0.79 -5.09 2.04
CA LEU A 142 -0.50 -4.35 0.80
C LEU A 142 -0.41 -2.85 1.06
N ASP A 143 -1.34 -2.33 1.88
CA ASP A 143 -1.36 -0.92 2.23
C ASP A 143 -1.94 -0.73 3.63
N LEU A 144 -1.45 0.33 4.27
CA LEU A 144 -1.96 0.84 5.53
C LEU A 144 -2.04 2.36 5.42
N GLU A 145 -3.26 2.88 5.49
CA GLU A 145 -3.53 4.30 5.36
C GLU A 145 -4.21 4.83 6.61
N ILE A 146 -3.55 5.82 7.21
CA ILE A 146 -4.10 6.54 8.35
C ILE A 146 -4.98 7.66 7.81
N LEU A 147 -6.25 7.69 8.21
CA LEU A 147 -7.15 8.76 7.75
C LEU A 147 -6.95 9.99 8.63
N ARG A 148 -6.74 11.11 7.94
CA ARG A 148 -6.65 12.42 8.53
C ARG A 148 -7.78 13.29 7.99
N GLU A 149 -8.27 14.19 8.83
CA GLU A 149 -9.21 15.21 8.42
C GLU A 149 -8.54 16.12 7.37
N PRO A 150 -9.11 16.29 6.17
CA PRO A 150 -8.42 16.96 5.07
C PRO A 150 -8.02 18.43 5.31
N HIS A 151 -8.72 19.15 6.17
CA HIS A 151 -8.48 20.59 6.40
C HIS A 151 -7.43 20.85 7.48
N THR A 152 -7.42 20.07 8.54
CA THR A 152 -6.55 20.24 9.71
C THR A 152 -5.45 19.18 9.81
N ASP A 153 -5.42 18.23 8.88
CA ASP A 153 -4.53 17.06 8.87
C ASP A 153 -4.59 16.27 10.20
N THR A 154 -5.72 16.36 10.88
CA THR A 154 -5.89 15.81 12.23
C THR A 154 -6.32 14.35 12.16
N TYR A 155 -5.63 13.50 12.91
CA TYR A 155 -5.97 12.09 13.01
C TYR A 155 -7.32 11.90 13.72
N MET A 156 -8.19 11.06 13.14
CA MET A 156 -9.59 10.91 13.56
C MET A 156 -9.92 9.49 14.04
N ASP A 157 -8.99 8.78 14.69
CA ASP A 157 -9.19 7.44 15.30
C ASP A 157 -9.71 6.31 14.38
N LYS A 158 -9.76 6.55 13.07
CA LYS A 158 -10.31 5.67 12.04
C LYS A 158 -9.32 5.53 10.91
N ASP A 159 -9.00 4.29 10.57
CA ASP A 159 -8.04 3.98 9.50
C ASP A 159 -8.57 2.89 8.57
N TYR A 160 -7.85 2.65 7.47
CA TYR A 160 -8.06 1.46 6.65
C TYR A 160 -6.75 0.69 6.49
N ALA A 161 -6.87 -0.64 6.57
CA ALA A 161 -5.81 -1.56 6.18
C ALA A 161 -6.32 -2.45 5.04
N ILE A 162 -5.46 -2.74 4.07
CA ILE A 162 -5.76 -3.70 3.00
C ILE A 162 -4.75 -4.84 3.12
N PRO A 163 -5.03 -5.85 3.98
CA PRO A 163 -4.32 -7.11 3.90
C PRO A 163 -4.53 -7.77 2.53
N SER A 164 -3.41 -8.19 1.94
CA SER A 164 -3.38 -9.40 1.12
C SER A 164 -3.47 -10.58 2.07
N LEU A 165 -4.48 -11.43 1.89
CA LEU A 165 -4.59 -12.70 2.59
C LEU A 165 -4.13 -13.78 1.62
N PRO A 166 -2.81 -14.07 1.48
CA PRO A 166 -2.41 -15.22 0.71
C PRO A 166 -3.16 -16.43 1.26
N LYS A 167 -3.77 -17.22 0.38
CA LYS A 167 -4.44 -18.48 0.71
C LYS A 167 -3.41 -19.55 1.11
N ASP A 168 -2.53 -19.26 2.05
CA ASP A 168 -1.83 -20.29 2.80
C ASP A 168 -2.78 -20.73 3.91
N TYR A 169 -3.67 -21.68 3.53
CA TYR A 169 -4.60 -22.35 4.42
C TYR A 169 -3.83 -23.05 5.55
N GLY A 170 -3.52 -22.32 6.62
CA GLY A 170 -2.86 -22.83 7.82
C GLY A 170 -1.83 -21.92 8.47
N ARG A 171 -1.38 -20.83 7.81
CA ARG A 171 -0.38 -19.91 8.40
C ARG A 171 -0.97 -18.72 9.14
N PHE A 172 -2.12 -18.23 8.70
CA PHE A 172 -2.74 -17.01 9.24
C PHE A 172 -3.92 -17.31 10.16
N SER A 173 -4.07 -16.50 11.19
CA SER A 173 -5.22 -16.51 12.08
C SER A 173 -6.48 -15.99 11.36
N PRO A 174 -7.68 -16.50 11.68
CA PRO A 174 -8.92 -15.93 11.17
C PRO A 174 -9.12 -14.49 11.69
N LEU A 175 -9.67 -13.62 10.85
CA LEU A 175 -10.06 -12.27 11.26
C LEU A 175 -11.23 -12.30 12.24
N SER A 176 -11.23 -11.35 13.17
CA SER A 176 -12.31 -11.09 14.13
C SER A 176 -12.60 -9.60 14.26
N HIS A 177 -13.76 -9.23 14.80
CA HIS A 177 -14.16 -7.85 15.03
C HIS A 177 -13.18 -7.13 15.94
N HIS A 178 -12.80 -7.79 17.04
CA HIS A 178 -11.83 -7.26 17.99
C HIS A 178 -10.47 -7.90 17.71
N LEU A 179 -9.47 -7.07 17.44
CA LEU A 179 -8.10 -7.48 17.16
C LEU A 179 -7.17 -6.96 18.26
N PRO A 180 -6.18 -7.76 18.69
CA PRO A 180 -5.25 -7.36 19.75
C PRO A 180 -4.32 -6.25 19.28
N TRP A 181 -3.97 -5.35 20.18
CA TRP A 181 -2.95 -4.34 19.92
C TRP A 181 -1.56 -4.86 20.31
N TYR A 182 -0.58 -4.72 19.40
CA TYR A 182 0.78 -5.16 19.67
C TYR A 182 1.37 -4.46 20.90
N GLY A 183 1.89 -5.26 21.84
CA GLY A 183 2.45 -4.76 23.10
C GLY A 183 1.41 -4.46 24.17
N SER A 184 0.14 -4.85 23.97
CA SER A 184 -0.91 -4.77 24.98
C SER A 184 -1.62 -6.13 25.11
N GLU A 185 -1.73 -6.66 26.32
CA GLU A 185 -2.46 -7.92 26.57
C GLU A 185 -3.97 -7.69 26.70
N ASP A 186 -4.38 -6.51 27.18
CA ASP A 186 -5.79 -6.18 27.44
C ASP A 186 -6.37 -5.16 26.44
N GLY A 187 -5.53 -4.60 25.57
CA GLY A 187 -5.90 -3.57 24.60
C GLY A 187 -6.10 -4.13 23.20
N GLY A 188 -7.01 -3.51 22.46
CA GLY A 188 -7.28 -3.89 21.08
C GLY A 188 -7.94 -2.77 20.30
N PHE A 189 -8.28 -3.07 19.06
CA PHE A 189 -8.99 -2.19 18.15
C PHE A 189 -10.04 -2.99 17.39
N TYR A 190 -11.00 -2.28 16.81
CA TYR A 190 -12.06 -2.93 16.06
C TYR A 190 -11.78 -2.90 14.56
N ALA A 191 -12.04 -4.01 13.88
CA ALA A 191 -12.00 -4.17 12.45
C ALA A 191 -13.38 -4.56 11.90
N VAL A 192 -13.72 -4.02 10.73
CA VAL A 192 -14.93 -4.37 9.97
C VAL A 192 -14.57 -4.60 8.50
N TRP A 193 -15.16 -5.62 7.88
CA TRP A 193 -15.00 -5.94 6.46
C TRP A 193 -16.30 -6.43 5.83
N SER A 194 -16.35 -6.52 4.50
CA SER A 194 -17.58 -6.78 3.74
C SER A 194 -18.24 -8.12 4.05
N ASP A 195 -17.45 -9.18 4.22
CA ASP A 195 -17.91 -10.55 4.48
C ASP A 195 -17.84 -10.92 5.98
N MET A 196 -17.86 -9.92 6.86
CA MET A 196 -17.78 -10.12 8.30
C MET A 196 -19.08 -10.74 8.85
N PRO A 197 -19.01 -11.67 9.83
CA PRO A 197 -20.19 -12.11 10.57
C PRO A 197 -20.94 -10.93 11.22
N THR A 198 -22.25 -11.07 11.41
CA THR A 198 -23.03 -10.08 12.17
C THR A 198 -22.42 -9.88 13.55
N TYR A 199 -22.30 -8.63 13.99
CA TYR A 199 -21.81 -8.30 15.32
C TYR A 199 -22.73 -7.30 16.01
N CYS A 200 -22.69 -7.33 17.33
CA CYS A 200 -23.50 -6.44 18.15
C CYS A 200 -22.79 -5.09 18.32
N HIS A 201 -23.42 -4.02 17.86
CA HIS A 201 -22.89 -2.66 18.05
C HIS A 201 -22.84 -2.20 19.52
N TYR A 202 -23.52 -2.92 20.43
CA TYR A 202 -23.52 -2.60 21.85
C TYR A 202 -22.37 -3.29 22.60
N CYS A 203 -22.28 -4.62 22.53
CA CYS A 203 -21.26 -5.38 23.26
C CYS A 203 -20.03 -5.77 22.42
N HIS A 204 -20.01 -5.42 21.13
CA HIS A 204 -18.92 -5.71 20.18
C HIS A 204 -18.61 -7.20 20.00
N THR A 205 -19.55 -8.09 20.34
CA THR A 205 -19.39 -9.53 20.15
C THR A 205 -20.00 -9.97 18.81
N GLU A 206 -19.35 -10.90 18.14
CA GLU A 206 -19.85 -11.51 16.90
C GLU A 206 -20.99 -12.51 17.17
N GLY A 207 -21.81 -12.77 16.15
CA GLY A 207 -22.86 -13.80 16.16
C GLY A 207 -24.27 -13.30 16.48
N HIS A 208 -24.47 -12.03 16.81
CA HIS A 208 -25.80 -11.48 17.10
C HIS A 208 -25.91 -9.97 16.81
N ALA A 209 -27.15 -9.47 16.67
CA ALA A 209 -27.44 -8.05 16.56
C ALA A 209 -27.87 -7.45 17.91
N VAL A 210 -27.93 -6.12 18.02
CA VAL A 210 -28.31 -5.41 19.27
C VAL A 210 -29.63 -5.91 19.89
N PRO A 211 -30.70 -6.20 19.14
CA PRO A 211 -31.95 -6.72 19.72
C PRO A 211 -31.81 -8.08 20.41
N ASP A 212 -30.80 -8.86 20.03
CA ASP A 212 -30.51 -10.21 20.53
C ASP A 212 -29.33 -10.22 21.50
N CYS A 213 -28.94 -9.05 22.02
CA CYS A 213 -27.84 -8.93 22.98
C CYS A 213 -28.26 -9.50 24.34
N PRO A 214 -27.50 -10.47 24.91
CA PRO A 214 -27.81 -11.12 26.18
C PRO A 214 -27.65 -10.21 27.40
#